data_AF-A0A2H5YZH8-F1
#
_entry.id   AF-A0A2H5YZH8-F1
#
_cell.length_a   1.000
_cell.length_b   1.000
_cell.length_c   1.000
_cell.angle_alpha   90.00
_cell.angle_beta   90.00
_cell.angle_gamma   90.00
#
_symmetry.space_group_name_H-M   'P 1'
#
loop_
_entity.id
_entity.type
_entity.pdbx_description
1 polymer ?
#
loop_
_entity_poly.entity_id
_entity_poly.type
_entity_poly.pdbx_seq_one_letter_code
_entity_poly.pdbx_strand_id
1 'polypeptide(L)'
;MHVTTVEATLHAYDWFVAPLDAAARDQYCAEATAMERWLGVPPGTFPRSWADLQDTITQARRAGTVVVTPLARQLAATVLNPPHAWWLGPATRVWRWLTLGLLPDWLREAYGYPWSEGDQQRFARWCGLLRATWRILPSRIRYWPEARAGLPLPVPPDRIMRAGAWR
;
A
#
# COMPACT_ATOMS: atom_id res chain seq x y z
N MET A 1 1.12 6.50 -12.26
CA MET A 1 1.59 6.08 -10.92
C MET A 1 0.53 6.18 -9.83
N HIS A 2 -0.40 7.14 -9.88
CA HIS A 2 -1.36 7.31 -8.78
C HIS A 2 -2.31 6.11 -8.59
N VAL A 3 -2.78 5.51 -9.68
CA VAL A 3 -3.62 4.29 -9.67
C VAL A 3 -2.91 3.13 -8.96
N THR A 4 -1.63 2.90 -9.24
CA THR A 4 -0.83 1.86 -8.57
C THR A 4 -0.60 2.16 -7.09
N THR A 5 -0.62 3.44 -6.68
CA THR A 5 -0.56 3.81 -5.26
C THR A 5 -1.85 3.43 -4.54
N VAL A 6 -3.02 3.68 -5.14
CA VAL A 6 -4.32 3.26 -4.59
C VAL A 6 -4.35 1.76 -4.37
N GLU A 7 -3.93 0.97 -5.36
CA GLU A 7 -3.79 -0.48 -5.25
C GLU A 7 -2.85 -0.88 -4.10
N ALA A 8 -1.62 -0.34 -4.08
CA ALA A 8 -0.63 -0.67 -3.06
C ALA A 8 -1.12 -0.32 -1.63
N THR A 9 -1.84 0.80 -1.47
CA THR A 9 -2.40 1.20 -0.16
C THR A 9 -3.46 0.21 0.30
N LEU A 10 -4.38 -0.21 -0.58
CA LEU A 10 -5.40 -1.20 -0.25
C LEU A 10 -4.77 -2.54 0.14
N HIS A 11 -3.78 -3.02 -0.63
CA HIS A 11 -3.04 -4.24 -0.29
C HIS A 11 -2.30 -4.13 1.05
N ALA A 12 -1.60 -3.02 1.30
CA ALA A 12 -0.89 -2.82 2.56
C ALA A 12 -1.85 -2.77 3.75
N TYR A 13 -3.02 -2.12 3.60
CA TYR A 13 -4.05 -2.08 4.63
C TYR A 13 -4.57 -3.48 4.95
N ASP A 14 -4.90 -4.25 3.90
CA ASP A 14 -5.41 -5.63 4.01
C ASP A 14 -4.44 -6.54 4.78
N TRP A 15 -3.13 -6.34 4.59
CA TRP A 15 -2.07 -7.09 5.27
C TRP A 15 -1.78 -6.61 6.70
N PHE A 16 -1.67 -5.31 6.95
CA PHE A 16 -1.17 -4.81 8.24
C PHE A 16 -2.24 -4.34 9.21
N VAL A 17 -3.42 -3.92 8.72
CA VAL A 17 -4.43 -3.28 9.55
C VAL A 17 -5.62 -4.20 9.79
N ALA A 18 -6.37 -4.52 8.73
CA ALA A 18 -7.58 -5.33 8.81
C ALA A 18 -7.98 -5.78 7.41
N PRO A 19 -8.66 -6.94 7.27
CA PRO A 19 -9.18 -7.34 5.97
C PRO A 19 -10.25 -6.34 5.50
N LEU A 20 -10.17 -5.91 4.25
CA LEU A 20 -11.17 -5.04 3.62
C LEU A 20 -12.17 -5.88 2.83
N ASP A 21 -13.46 -5.68 3.12
CA ASP A 21 -14.52 -6.23 2.27
C ASP A 21 -14.64 -5.47 0.94
N ALA A 22 -15.45 -6.01 0.03
CA ALA A 22 -15.63 -5.43 -1.30
C ALA A 22 -16.18 -3.99 -1.24
N ALA A 23 -17.13 -3.73 -0.36
CA ALA A 23 -17.77 -2.42 -0.23
C ALA A 23 -16.78 -1.36 0.25
N ALA A 24 -15.92 -1.68 1.22
CA ALA A 24 -14.88 -0.79 1.73
C ALA A 24 -13.81 -0.49 0.67
N ARG A 25 -13.45 -1.49 -0.16
CA ARG A 25 -12.53 -1.27 -1.29
C ARG A 25 -13.14 -0.33 -2.33
N ASP A 26 -14.40 -0.56 -2.71
CA ASP A 26 -15.11 0.29 -3.65
C ASP A 26 -15.27 1.71 -3.12
N GLN A 27 -15.61 1.86 -1.84
CA GLN A 27 -15.69 3.17 -1.18
C GLN A 27 -14.35 3.89 -1.24
N TYR A 28 -13.24 3.23 -0.91
CA TYR A 28 -11.91 3.84 -0.98
C TYR A 28 -11.55 4.28 -2.40
N CYS A 29 -11.87 3.48 -3.42
CA CYS A 29 -11.68 3.86 -4.82
C CYS A 29 -12.50 5.10 -5.20
N ALA A 30 -13.78 5.14 -4.82
CA ALA A 30 -14.65 6.28 -5.06
C ALA A 30 -14.13 7.56 -4.37
N GLU A 31 -13.68 7.46 -3.12
CA GLU A 31 -13.09 8.58 -2.37
C GLU A 31 -11.76 9.04 -2.98
N ALA A 32 -10.94 8.12 -3.49
CA ALA A 32 -9.66 8.44 -4.13
C ALA A 32 -9.82 9.32 -5.39
N THR A 33 -11.00 9.35 -6.02
CA THR A 33 -11.27 10.25 -7.16
C THR A 33 -11.15 11.73 -6.79
N ALA A 34 -11.35 12.10 -5.52
CA ALA A 34 -11.13 13.47 -5.05
C ALA A 34 -9.67 13.93 -5.30
N MET A 35 -8.72 12.99 -5.36
CA MET A 35 -7.31 13.25 -5.66
C MET A 35 -7.11 13.80 -7.08
N GLU A 36 -8.04 13.58 -8.00
CA GLU A 36 -7.93 14.05 -9.39
C GLU A 36 -7.74 15.57 -9.45
N ARG A 37 -8.53 16.29 -8.65
CA ARG A 37 -8.46 17.74 -8.53
C ARG A 37 -7.12 18.20 -7.97
N TRP A 38 -6.62 17.53 -6.93
CA TRP A 38 -5.36 17.89 -6.27
C TRP A 38 -4.14 17.65 -7.17
N LEU A 39 -4.22 16.64 -8.03
CA LEU A 39 -3.15 16.26 -8.94
C LEU A 39 -3.26 16.96 -10.31
N GLY A 40 -4.34 17.72 -10.54
CA GLY A 40 -4.59 18.38 -11.83
C GLY A 40 -4.81 17.40 -12.98
N VAL A 41 -5.26 16.17 -12.71
CA VAL A 41 -5.57 15.18 -13.75
C VAL A 41 -7.03 15.27 -14.19
N PRO A 42 -7.36 14.91 -15.44
CA PRO A 42 -8.73 14.96 -15.93
C PRO A 42 -9.69 14.12 -15.08
N PRO A 43 -10.95 14.57 -14.88
CA PRO A 43 -11.96 13.78 -14.19
C PRO A 43 -12.17 12.42 -14.86
N GLY A 44 -12.27 11.36 -14.06
CA GLY A 44 -12.41 9.98 -14.56
C GLY A 44 -11.09 9.28 -14.92
N THR A 45 -9.95 9.85 -14.49
CA THR A 45 -8.64 9.18 -14.58
C THR A 45 -8.48 8.12 -13.49
N PHE A 46 -9.07 8.35 -12.30
CA PHE A 46 -9.04 7.41 -11.19
C PHE A 46 -10.19 6.39 -11.29
N PRO A 47 -9.94 5.14 -10.88
CA PRO A 47 -10.97 4.10 -10.87
C PRO A 47 -12.03 4.39 -9.81
N ARG A 48 -13.28 4.05 -10.10
CA ARG A 48 -14.43 4.31 -9.20
C ARG A 48 -14.82 3.09 -8.37
N SER A 49 -14.29 1.93 -8.71
CA SER A 49 -14.48 0.67 -8.00
C SER A 49 -13.19 -0.13 -7.96
N TRP A 50 -13.16 -1.15 -7.11
CA TRP A 50 -12.07 -2.12 -7.06
C TRP A 50 -11.93 -2.88 -8.39
N ALA A 51 -13.05 -3.21 -9.04
CA ALA A 51 -13.03 -3.85 -10.35
C ALA A 51 -12.38 -2.95 -11.41
N ASP A 52 -12.78 -1.67 -11.49
CA ASP A 52 -12.20 -0.71 -12.43
C ASP A 52 -10.69 -0.53 -12.19
N LEU A 53 -10.26 -0.51 -10.93
CA LEU A 53 -8.85 -0.41 -10.56
C LEU A 53 -8.06 -1.60 -11.10
N GLN A 54 -8.56 -2.82 -10.88
CA GLN A 54 -7.91 -4.05 -11.33
C GLN A 54 -7.87 -4.15 -12.86
N ASP A 55 -8.95 -3.74 -13.54
CA ASP A 55 -9.01 -3.69 -15.00
C ASP A 55 -8.03 -2.66 -15.56
N THR A 56 -7.97 -1.46 -14.97
CA THR A 56 -7.03 -0.40 -15.38
C THR A 56 -5.58 -0.88 -15.27
N ILE A 57 -5.22 -1.54 -14.17
CA ILE A 57 -3.86 -2.05 -13.96
C ILE A 57 -3.55 -3.20 -14.92
N THR A 58 -4.51 -4.11 -15.11
CA THR A 58 -4.38 -5.22 -16.08
C THR A 58 -4.20 -4.68 -17.51
N GLN A 59 -4.96 -3.68 -17.91
CA GLN A 59 -4.84 -3.03 -19.21
C GLN A 59 -3.49 -2.34 -19.37
N ALA A 60 -3.05 -1.57 -18.36
CA ALA A 60 -1.76 -0.89 -18.38
C ALA A 60 -0.58 -1.88 -18.48
N ARG A 61 -0.70 -3.06 -17.86
CA ARG A 61 0.27 -4.15 -18.00
C ARG A 61 0.26 -4.74 -19.41
N ARG A 62 -0.92 -5.08 -19.95
CA ARG A 62 -1.07 -5.63 -21.32
C ARG A 62 -0.56 -4.67 -22.38
N ALA A 63 -0.77 -3.37 -22.19
CA ALA A 63 -0.27 -2.32 -23.07
C ALA A 63 1.24 -2.05 -22.93
N GLY A 64 1.93 -2.69 -21.98
CA GLY A 64 3.35 -2.46 -21.70
C GLY A 64 3.64 -1.12 -21.01
N THR A 65 2.62 -0.38 -20.58
CA THR A 65 2.76 0.85 -19.80
C THR A 65 3.32 0.57 -18.41
N VAL A 66 2.92 -0.56 -17.81
CA VAL A 66 3.45 -1.05 -16.54
C VAL A 66 4.29 -2.28 -16.82
N VAL A 67 5.61 -2.07 -16.86
CA VAL A 67 6.59 -3.12 -17.12
C VAL A 67 7.85 -2.90 -16.27
N VAL A 68 8.47 -3.99 -15.84
CA VAL A 68 9.76 -3.93 -15.14
C VAL A 68 10.88 -3.73 -16.15
N THR A 69 11.43 -2.52 -16.18
CA THR A 69 12.57 -2.16 -17.05
C THR A 69 13.92 -2.44 -16.36
N PRO A 70 15.04 -2.45 -17.10
CA PRO A 70 16.37 -2.52 -16.49
C PRO A 70 16.62 -1.42 -15.46
N LEU A 71 16.18 -0.18 -15.76
CA LEU A 71 16.23 0.93 -14.81
C LEU A 71 15.40 0.64 -13.55
N ALA A 72 14.18 0.11 -13.71
CA ALA A 72 13.36 -0.26 -12.56
C ALA A 72 14.05 -1.32 -11.68
N ARG A 73 14.78 -2.28 -12.26
CA ARG A 73 15.57 -3.27 -11.49
C ARG A 73 16.73 -2.62 -10.73
N GLN A 74 17.43 -1.67 -11.34
CA GLN A 74 18.49 -0.90 -10.67
C GLN A 74 17.93 -0.11 -9.48
N LEU A 75 16.83 0.61 -9.70
CA LEU A 75 16.15 1.36 -8.64
C LEU A 75 15.64 0.44 -7.53
N ALA A 76 15.06 -0.71 -7.88
CA ALA A 76 14.61 -1.71 -6.91
C ALA A 76 15.77 -2.23 -6.06
N ALA A 77 16.96 -2.45 -6.64
CA ALA A 77 18.13 -2.86 -5.87
C ALA A 77 18.53 -1.81 -4.82
N THR A 78 18.46 -0.52 -5.16
CA THR A 78 18.72 0.58 -4.21
C THR A 78 17.62 0.67 -3.14
N VAL A 79 16.36 0.56 -3.54
CA VAL A 79 15.21 0.59 -2.61
C VAL A 79 15.26 -0.58 -1.65
N LEU A 80 15.60 -1.79 -2.10
CA LEU A 80 15.63 -2.99 -1.28
C LEU A 80 16.93 -3.16 -0.48
N ASN A 81 17.96 -2.38 -0.78
CA ASN A 81 19.25 -2.40 -0.09
C ASN A 81 19.82 -0.98 0.06
N PRO A 82 19.17 -0.10 0.85
CA PRO A 82 19.67 1.23 1.12
C PRO A 82 21.01 1.15 1.84
N PRO A 83 21.88 2.16 1.71
CA PRO A 83 23.12 2.24 2.48
C PRO A 83 22.81 2.13 3.97
N HIS A 84 23.41 1.16 4.65
CA HIS A 84 23.18 0.90 6.07
C HIS A 84 24.49 0.53 6.76
N ALA A 85 24.56 0.79 8.06
CA ALA A 85 25.67 0.31 8.87
C ALA A 85 25.68 -1.23 8.89
N TRP A 86 26.86 -1.85 8.91
CA TRP A 86 27.03 -3.29 8.77
C TRP A 86 26.24 -4.11 9.81
N TRP A 87 26.05 -3.58 11.02
CA TRP A 87 25.30 -4.22 12.11
C TRP A 87 23.77 -4.23 11.88
N LEU A 88 23.26 -3.42 10.94
CA LEU A 88 21.84 -3.43 10.54
C LEU A 88 21.52 -4.48 9.47
N GLY A 89 22.50 -5.25 9.01
CA GLY A 89 22.34 -6.26 7.94
C GLY A 89 21.18 -7.26 8.15
N PRO A 90 20.94 -7.80 9.37
CA PRO A 90 19.78 -8.65 9.62
C PRO A 90 18.45 -7.91 9.47
N ALA A 91 18.37 -6.67 9.96
CA ALA A 91 17.16 -5.85 9.87
C ALA A 91 16.85 -5.48 8.42
N THR A 92 17.86 -5.16 7.61
CA THR A 92 17.67 -4.86 6.18
C THR A 92 17.18 -6.08 5.40
N ARG A 93 17.64 -7.29 5.76
CA ARG A 93 17.12 -8.54 5.17
C ARG A 93 15.64 -8.76 5.50
N VAL A 94 15.22 -8.53 6.75
CA VAL A 94 13.81 -8.64 7.16
C VAL A 94 12.96 -7.59 6.46
N TRP A 95 13.43 -6.34 6.41
CA TRP A 95 12.73 -5.27 5.73
C TRP A 95 12.57 -5.55 4.23
N ARG A 96 13.63 -6.01 3.56
CA ARG A 96 13.58 -6.44 2.16
C ARG A 96 12.56 -7.55 1.95
N TRP A 97 12.55 -8.56 2.82
CA TRP A 97 11.61 -9.68 2.74
C TRP A 97 10.15 -9.21 2.93
N LEU A 98 9.90 -8.30 3.89
CA LEU A 98 8.58 -7.69 4.08
C LEU A 98 8.14 -6.89 2.85
N THR A 99 9.03 -6.07 2.29
CA THR A 99 8.76 -5.30 1.08
C THR A 99 8.42 -6.23 -0.09
N LEU A 100 9.19 -7.30 -0.30
CA LEU A 100 8.90 -8.29 -1.35
C LEU A 100 7.57 -9.02 -1.13
N GLY A 101 7.20 -9.33 0.12
CA GLY A 101 5.93 -9.96 0.44
C GLY A 101 4.70 -9.09 0.11
N LEU A 102 4.86 -7.76 0.07
CA LEU A 102 3.81 -6.83 -0.34
C LEU A 102 3.65 -6.73 -1.85
N LEU A 103 4.65 -7.12 -2.63
CA LEU A 103 4.55 -7.08 -4.08
C LEU A 103 3.56 -8.15 -4.58
N PRO A 104 2.68 -7.81 -5.53
CA PRO A 104 1.90 -8.81 -6.27
C PRO A 104 2.80 -9.85 -6.93
N ASP A 105 2.30 -11.08 -7.08
CA ASP A 105 3.07 -12.22 -7.61
C ASP A 105 3.76 -11.90 -8.94
N TRP A 106 3.01 -11.33 -9.88
CA TRP A 106 3.52 -10.96 -11.21
C TRP A 106 4.67 -9.96 -11.16
N LEU A 107 4.67 -9.06 -10.17
CA LEU A 107 5.69 -8.03 -10.05
C LEU A 107 6.96 -8.63 -9.43
N ARG A 108 6.81 -9.53 -8.43
CA ARG A 108 7.94 -10.32 -7.91
C ARG A 108 8.63 -11.13 -9.00
N GLU A 109 7.85 -11.82 -9.82
CA GLU A 109 8.35 -12.58 -10.97
C GLU A 109 9.08 -11.67 -11.97
N ALA A 110 8.49 -10.53 -12.33
CA ALA A 110 9.09 -9.59 -13.28
C ALA A 110 10.42 -8.98 -12.76
N TYR A 111 10.55 -8.79 -11.45
CA TYR A 111 11.80 -8.41 -10.80
C TYR A 111 12.79 -9.57 -10.61
N GLY A 112 12.37 -10.82 -10.81
CA GLY A 112 13.22 -12.01 -10.67
C GLY A 112 13.41 -12.46 -9.22
N TYR A 113 12.47 -12.14 -8.32
CA TYR A 113 12.52 -12.58 -6.93
C TYR A 113 11.69 -13.85 -6.74
N PRO A 114 12.33 -15.02 -6.52
CA PRO A 114 11.60 -16.25 -6.25
C PRO A 114 10.86 -16.12 -4.91
N TRP A 115 9.63 -16.61 -4.87
CA TRP A 115 8.79 -16.59 -3.69
C TRP A 115 8.01 -17.89 -3.60
N SER A 116 8.27 -18.67 -2.56
CA SER A 116 7.60 -19.96 -2.36
C SER A 116 6.28 -19.80 -1.61
N GLU A 117 5.41 -20.81 -1.68
CA GLU A 117 4.23 -20.88 -0.81
C GLU A 117 4.61 -20.81 0.69
N GLY A 118 5.76 -21.38 1.06
CA GLY A 118 6.30 -21.29 2.41
C GLY A 118 6.67 -19.87 2.81
N ASP A 119 7.20 -19.06 1.89
CA ASP A 119 7.44 -17.63 2.10
C ASP A 119 6.13 -16.88 2.30
N GLN A 120 5.11 -17.18 1.48
CA GLN A 120 3.79 -16.57 1.60
C GLN A 120 3.13 -16.87 2.96
N GLN A 121 3.20 -18.12 3.42
CA GLN A 121 2.66 -18.51 4.74
C GLN A 121 3.44 -17.88 5.89
N ARG A 122 4.77 -17.75 5.79
CA ARG A 122 5.58 -17.01 6.77
C ARG A 122 5.20 -15.53 6.80
N PHE A 123 5.04 -14.92 5.63
CA PHE A 123 4.65 -13.52 5.49
C PHE A 123 3.27 -13.25 6.09
N ALA A 124 2.29 -14.09 5.79
CA ALA A 124 0.94 -13.96 6.36
C ALA A 124 0.95 -14.07 7.89
N ARG A 125 1.71 -15.02 8.46
CA ARG A 125 1.87 -15.15 9.92
C ARG A 125 2.52 -13.92 10.54
N TRP A 126 3.58 -13.41 9.92
CA TRP A 126 4.24 -12.19 10.38
C TRP A 126 3.32 -10.97 10.33
N CYS A 127 2.54 -10.80 9.25
CA CYS A 127 1.55 -9.74 9.15
C CYS A 127 0.46 -9.87 10.22
N GLY A 128 -0.01 -11.09 10.49
CA GLY A 128 -0.95 -11.37 11.57
C GLY A 128 -0.39 -11.02 12.96
N LEU A 129 0.89 -11.36 13.21
CA LEU A 129 1.58 -11.00 14.45
C LEU A 129 1.73 -9.47 14.59
N LEU A 130 2.15 -8.78 13.52
CA LEU A 130 2.25 -7.33 13.50
C LEU A 130 0.89 -6.69 13.78
N ARG A 131 -0.18 -7.16 13.13
CA ARG A 131 -1.55 -6.67 13.34
C ARG A 131 -2.02 -6.87 14.79
N ALA A 132 -1.76 -8.04 15.37
CA ALA A 132 -2.06 -8.31 16.78
C ALA A 132 -1.27 -7.39 17.71
N THR A 133 0.01 -7.16 17.40
CA THR A 133 0.89 -6.27 18.17
C THR A 133 0.40 -4.82 18.10
N TRP A 134 0.00 -4.33 16.93
CA TRP A 134 -0.59 -3.00 16.72
C TRP A 134 -1.88 -2.77 17.52
N ARG A 135 -2.67 -3.82 17.77
CA ARG A 135 -3.89 -3.72 18.59
C ARG A 135 -3.62 -3.50 20.08
N ILE A 136 -2.49 -3.99 20.57
CA ILE A 136 -2.12 -3.96 22.00
C ILE A 136 -1.18 -2.76 22.30
N LEU A 137 -0.58 -2.17 21.27
CA LEU A 137 0.35 -1.05 21.42
C LEU A 137 -0.33 0.17 22.06
N PRO A 138 0.25 0.74 23.13
CA PRO A 138 -0.30 1.93 23.77
C PRO A 138 -0.36 3.12 22.81
N SER A 139 -1.33 4.00 23.03
CA SER A 139 -1.62 5.17 22.16
C SER A 139 -0.39 6.04 21.86
N ARG A 140 0.59 6.10 22.77
CA ARG A 140 1.86 6.82 22.61
C ARG A 140 2.76 6.28 21.50
N ILE A 141 2.69 4.99 21.21
CA ILE A 141 3.45 4.35 20.13
C ILE A 141 2.58 4.27 18.87
N ARG A 142 1.28 4.02 19.07
CA ARG A 142 0.32 3.83 17.97
C ARG A 142 0.05 5.09 17.16
N TYR A 143 -0.03 6.25 17.81
CA TYR A 143 -0.39 7.51 17.18
C TYR A 143 0.80 8.46 17.18
N TRP A 144 0.99 9.14 16.05
CA TRP A 144 1.88 10.29 15.97
C TRP A 144 1.49 11.37 16.99
N PRO A 145 2.44 12.15 17.54
CA PRO A 145 2.15 13.20 18.52
C PRO A 145 0.99 14.12 18.13
N GLU A 146 0.89 14.46 16.84
CA GLU A 146 -0.12 15.34 16.26
C GLU A 146 -1.51 14.69 16.31
N ALA A 147 -1.60 13.39 16.03
CA ALA A 147 -2.83 12.61 16.14
C ALA A 147 -3.26 12.42 17.61
N ARG A 148 -2.30 12.38 18.56
CA ARG A 148 -2.59 12.32 20.00
C ARG A 148 -3.04 13.66 20.57
N ALA A 149 -2.53 14.75 20.03
CA ALA A 149 -2.88 16.10 20.44
C ALA A 149 -4.30 16.51 20.03
N GLY A 150 -4.98 15.69 19.21
CA GLY A 150 -6.32 16.00 18.71
C GLY A 150 -6.32 17.23 17.82
N LEU A 151 -5.18 17.56 17.21
CA LEU A 151 -5.09 18.70 16.30
C LEU A 151 -6.09 18.46 15.16
N PRO A 152 -6.98 19.42 14.87
CA PRO A 152 -7.88 19.28 13.74
C PRO A 152 -7.03 19.06 12.50
N LEU A 153 -7.24 17.92 11.83
CA LEU A 153 -6.66 17.71 10.50
C LEU A 153 -7.13 18.87 9.62
N PRO A 154 -6.27 19.46 8.78
CA PRO A 154 -6.70 20.47 7.81
C PRO A 154 -7.86 19.90 7.00
N VAL A 155 -9.08 20.33 7.33
CA VAL A 155 -10.28 19.90 6.63
C VAL A 155 -10.29 20.71 5.34
N PRO A 156 -10.22 20.08 4.15
CA PRO A 156 -10.31 20.83 2.91
C PRO A 156 -11.64 21.62 2.89
N PRO A 157 -11.64 22.89 2.44
CA PRO A 157 -12.72 23.84 2.70
C PRO A 157 -14.07 23.58 1.99
N ASP A 158 -14.33 22.38 1.46
CA ASP A 158 -15.53 22.10 0.67
C ASP A 158 -16.16 20.70 0.87
N ARG A 159 -16.23 20.22 2.13
CA ARG A 159 -17.26 19.29 2.65
C ARG A 159 -17.33 17.87 2.01
N ILE A 160 -17.18 16.84 2.85
CA ILE A 160 -18.15 15.76 3.15
C ILE A 160 -17.43 14.75 4.05
N MET A 161 -17.60 14.88 5.36
CA MET A 161 -17.70 13.72 6.24
C MET A 161 -19.05 13.87 6.93
N ARG A 162 -20.07 13.19 6.39
CA ARG A 162 -21.21 12.81 7.24
C ARG A 162 -20.63 11.85 8.26
N ALA A 163 -20.60 12.30 9.50
CA ALA A 163 -20.31 11.49 10.67
C ALA A 163 -21.19 10.22 10.61
N GLY A 164 -20.55 9.06 10.47
CA GLY A 164 -21.24 7.79 10.40
C GLY A 164 -20.26 6.63 10.37
N ALA A 165 -20.09 6.00 11.54
CA ALA A 165 -19.58 4.64 11.72
C ALA A 165 -18.07 4.39 11.51
N TRP A 166 -17.27 4.86 12.47
CA TRP A 166 -16.23 4.01 13.04
C TRP A 166 -16.60 3.78 14.52
N ARG A 167 -17.30 2.69 14.79
CA ARG A 167 -17.44 2.09 16.13
C ARG A 167 -16.64 0.80 16.15
#